data_AF-A0A961EVH4-F1
#
_entry.id   AF-A0A961EVH4-F1
#
_cell.length_a   1.000
_cell.length_b   1.000
_cell.length_c   1.000
_cell.angle_alpha   90.00
_cell.angle_beta   90.00
_cell.angle_gamma   90.00
#
_symmetry.space_group_name_H-M   'P 1'
#
loop_
_entity.id
_entity.type
_entity.pdbx_description
1 polymer ?
#
loop_
_entity_poly.entity_id
_entity_poly.type
_entity_poly.pdbx_seq_one_letter_code
_entity_poly.pdbx_strand_id
1 'polypeptide(L)'
;VHRMATYFRTLRRNLARLMHNRKKDPLAVLLTPGPANETYFEHAYLASYLGYSLAEAEDLTVREQKLYLKTVEGFQQVDIVFRRVNDEFLDPLELRPDSLLGVPGLLQCIRAGNVIVVNPPGSAILEDRALLAYLPDLSRHFLGEDLILPNATTYWLGDPSMRAEARNRQDIVIKPTIRRRGEEG
;
A
#
# COMPACT_ATOMS: atom_id res chain seq x y z
N VAL A 1 -11.28 25.06 -12.66
CA VAL A 1 -9.93 24.44 -12.53
C VAL A 1 -9.76 23.89 -11.11
N HIS A 2 -9.96 22.59 -10.89
CA HIS A 2 -9.69 21.99 -9.58
C HIS A 2 -8.17 21.91 -9.37
N ARG A 3 -7.65 22.70 -8.43
CA ARG A 3 -6.21 22.68 -8.12
C ARG A 3 -5.86 21.34 -7.49
N MET A 4 -5.02 20.55 -8.17
CA MET A 4 -4.37 19.33 -7.65
C MET A 4 -3.74 19.54 -6.26
N ALA A 5 -3.33 20.77 -5.96
CA ALA A 5 -2.81 21.15 -4.65
C ALA A 5 -3.76 20.85 -3.47
N THR A 6 -5.07 20.86 -3.70
CA THR A 6 -6.08 20.57 -2.66
C THR A 6 -6.10 19.10 -2.29
N TYR A 7 -5.89 18.21 -3.27
CA TYR A 7 -5.80 16.76 -3.06
C TYR A 7 -4.61 16.43 -2.16
N PHE A 8 -3.40 16.86 -2.54
CA PHE A 8 -2.19 16.54 -1.79
C PHE A 8 -2.18 17.19 -0.40
N ARG A 9 -2.73 18.40 -0.25
CA ARG A 9 -2.92 19.01 1.08
C ARG A 9 -3.87 18.19 1.95
N THR A 10 -4.93 17.65 1.37
CA THR A 10 -5.89 16.78 2.07
C THR A 10 -5.26 15.45 2.43
N LEU A 11 -4.51 14.84 1.52
CA LEU A 11 -3.72 13.63 1.78
C LEU A 11 -2.74 13.86 2.92
N ARG A 12 -1.90 14.91 2.85
CA ARG A 12 -0.97 15.27 3.91
C ARG A 12 -1.68 15.49 5.24
N ARG A 13 -2.84 16.16 5.25
CA ARG A 13 -3.65 16.37 6.47
C ARG A 13 -4.21 15.06 7.03
N ASN A 14 -4.66 14.15 6.19
CA ASN A 14 -5.19 12.85 6.63
C ASN A 14 -4.08 11.96 7.17
N LEU A 15 -2.93 11.93 6.49
CA LEU A 15 -1.72 11.28 7.01
C LEU A 15 -1.28 11.93 8.33
N ALA A 16 -1.26 13.28 8.40
CA ALA A 16 -0.97 14.04 9.62
C ALA A 16 -1.88 13.67 10.82
N ARG A 17 -3.14 13.32 10.57
CA ARG A 17 -4.10 12.86 11.60
C ARG A 17 -3.75 11.47 12.12
N LEU A 18 -3.26 10.56 11.27
CA LEU A 18 -2.73 9.26 11.73
C LEU A 18 -1.53 9.44 12.66
N MET A 19 -0.77 10.53 12.49
CA MET A 19 0.44 10.82 13.28
C MET A 19 0.18 11.53 14.62
N HIS A 20 -0.92 12.30 14.75
CA HIS A 20 -1.21 13.12 15.93
C HIS A 20 -1.37 12.31 17.23
N ASN A 21 -1.69 11.03 17.15
CA ASN A 21 -1.92 10.19 18.31
C ASN A 21 -0.64 9.70 19.00
N ARG A 22 0.57 10.08 18.53
CA ARG A 22 1.83 9.53 19.07
C ARG A 22 2.94 10.54 19.40
N LYS A 23 3.12 11.63 18.65
CA LYS A 23 4.19 12.64 18.88
C LYS A 23 3.80 14.04 18.37
N LYS A 24 4.44 15.07 18.92
CA LYS A 24 4.26 16.49 18.55
C LYS A 24 4.79 16.81 17.15
N ASP A 25 5.81 16.09 16.69
CA ASP A 25 6.39 16.22 15.34
C ASP A 25 6.95 14.86 14.88
N PRO A 26 6.11 14.00 14.28
CA PRO A 26 6.51 12.65 13.87
C PRO A 26 7.22 12.66 12.51
N LEU A 27 8.28 11.86 12.39
CA LEU A 27 9.05 11.75 11.16
C LEU A 27 8.38 10.77 10.19
N ALA A 28 8.05 11.26 9.00
CA ALA A 28 7.50 10.46 7.90
C ALA A 28 8.50 10.35 6.75
N VAL A 29 8.68 9.13 6.24
CA VAL A 29 9.53 8.84 5.07
C VAL A 29 8.70 8.22 3.95
N LEU A 30 9.08 8.48 2.71
CA LEU A 30 8.58 7.78 1.53
C LEU A 30 9.63 6.74 1.12
N LEU A 31 9.32 5.45 1.33
CA LEU A 31 10.21 4.34 0.99
C LEU A 31 10.09 4.02 -0.50
N THR A 32 11.19 4.17 -1.23
CA THR A 32 11.26 3.94 -2.68
C THR A 32 12.17 2.75 -3.01
N PRO A 33 11.89 1.99 -4.09
CA PRO A 33 12.81 0.97 -4.61
C PRO A 33 14.03 1.54 -5.35
N GLY A 34 14.18 2.87 -5.38
CA GLY A 34 15.33 3.55 -5.97
C GLY A 34 15.16 3.96 -7.45
N PRO A 35 16.19 4.59 -8.05
CA PRO A 35 16.12 5.24 -9.36
C PRO A 35 15.87 4.30 -10.55
N ALA A 36 16.16 3.00 -10.38
CA ALA A 36 15.93 2.00 -11.42
C ALA A 36 14.44 1.68 -11.62
N ASN A 37 13.55 2.17 -10.76
CA ASN A 37 12.12 2.00 -10.90
C ASN A 37 11.53 3.05 -11.87
N GLU A 38 10.67 2.59 -12.78
CA GLU A 38 10.03 3.43 -13.81
C GLU A 38 9.23 4.62 -13.23
N THR A 39 8.68 4.47 -12.02
CA THR A 39 7.89 5.49 -11.32
C THR A 39 8.69 6.28 -10.28
N TYR A 40 10.02 6.17 -10.27
CA TYR A 40 10.86 6.87 -9.28
C TYR A 40 10.66 8.40 -9.28
N PHE A 41 10.48 9.00 -10.47
CA PHE A 41 10.18 10.42 -10.58
C PHE A 41 8.90 10.80 -9.82
N GLU A 42 7.85 9.98 -9.90
CA GLU A 42 6.60 10.21 -9.16
C GLU A 42 6.82 10.10 -7.64
N HIS A 43 7.67 9.18 -7.20
CA HIS A 43 8.02 9.00 -5.79
C HIS A 43 8.72 10.25 -5.24
N ALA A 44 9.74 10.74 -5.95
CA ALA A 44 10.48 11.94 -5.56
C ALA A 44 9.58 13.19 -5.59
N TYR A 45 8.74 13.31 -6.61
CA TYR A 45 7.77 14.40 -6.72
C TYR A 45 6.77 14.39 -5.55
N LEU A 46 6.22 13.21 -5.22
CA LEU A 46 5.27 13.04 -4.12
C LEU A 46 5.93 13.32 -2.76
N ALA A 47 7.14 12.83 -2.52
CA ALA A 47 7.90 13.07 -1.30
C ALA A 47 8.13 14.57 -1.08
N SER A 48 8.60 15.27 -2.13
CA SER A 48 8.80 16.72 -2.12
C SER A 48 7.50 17.48 -1.81
N TYR A 49 6.40 17.08 -2.44
CA TYR A 49 5.11 17.74 -2.25
C TYR A 49 4.54 17.54 -0.83
N LEU A 50 4.68 16.33 -0.29
CA LEU A 50 4.21 15.99 1.06
C LEU A 50 5.13 16.52 2.16
N GLY A 51 6.38 16.86 1.83
CA GLY A 51 7.41 17.24 2.79
C GLY A 51 7.96 16.03 3.56
N TYR A 52 8.03 14.87 2.90
CA TYR A 52 8.58 13.64 3.47
C TYR A 52 9.99 13.39 2.94
N SER A 53 10.85 12.79 3.77
CA SER A 53 12.15 12.33 3.30
C SER A 53 11.96 11.18 2.33
N LEU A 54 12.50 11.28 1.12
CA LEU A 54 12.63 10.14 0.21
C LEU A 54 13.77 9.26 0.72
N ALA A 55 13.51 7.98 0.95
CA ALA A 55 14.50 7.05 1.51
C ALA A 55 14.47 5.71 0.77
N GLU A 56 15.64 5.14 0.54
CA GLU A 56 15.79 3.77 0.09
C GLU A 56 15.94 2.83 1.30
N ALA A 57 15.90 1.52 1.06
CA ALA A 57 16.05 0.53 2.14
C ALA A 57 17.36 0.71 2.90
N GLU A 58 18.43 1.06 2.19
CA GLU A 58 19.73 1.27 2.79
C GLU A 58 19.79 2.49 3.69
N ASP A 59 18.95 3.51 3.50
CA ASP A 59 18.92 4.70 4.38
C ASP A 59 18.27 4.41 5.74
N LEU A 60 17.58 3.29 5.85
CA LEU A 60 16.79 2.92 7.01
C LEU A 60 17.45 1.76 7.78
N THR A 61 17.25 1.74 9.09
CA THR A 61 17.72 0.63 9.93
C THR A 61 16.78 0.37 11.09
N VAL A 62 16.72 -0.88 11.52
CA VAL A 62 15.93 -1.31 12.67
C VAL A 62 16.83 -1.52 13.87
N ARG A 63 16.48 -0.90 15.00
CA ARG A 63 17.13 -1.11 16.29
C ARG A 63 16.07 -1.18 17.38
N GLU A 64 16.15 -2.20 18.23
CA GLU A 64 15.20 -2.40 19.34
C GLU A 64 13.73 -2.29 18.88
N GLN A 65 13.41 -2.90 17.73
CA GLN A 65 12.06 -2.91 17.13
C GLN A 65 11.55 -1.52 16.72
N LYS A 66 12.43 -0.52 16.60
CA LYS A 66 12.12 0.82 16.10
C LYS A 66 12.88 1.07 14.80
N LEU A 67 12.22 1.78 13.89
CA LEU A 67 12.78 2.17 12.61
C LEU A 67 13.51 3.51 12.74
N TYR A 68 14.68 3.64 12.13
CA TYR A 68 15.47 4.86 12.12
C TYR A 68 15.92 5.21 10.71
N LEU A 69 15.93 6.50 10.40
CA LEU A 69 16.58 7.10 9.24
C LEU A 69 18.03 7.45 9.60
N LYS A 70 18.97 7.04 8.76
CA LYS A 70 20.37 7.43 8.85
C LYS A 70 20.55 8.84 8.29
N THR A 71 21.01 9.76 9.14
CA THR A 71 21.42 11.10 8.71
C THR A 71 22.89 11.31 9.07
N VAL A 72 23.48 12.38 8.54
CA VAL A 72 24.85 12.78 8.89
C VAL A 72 24.98 13.10 10.39
N GLU A 73 23.91 13.60 11.00
CA GLU A 73 23.85 13.99 12.42
C GLU A 73 23.52 12.81 13.34
N GLY A 74 23.15 11.65 12.79
CA GLY A 74 22.86 10.44 13.54
C GLY A 74 21.55 9.77 13.11
N PHE A 75 20.97 8.99 14.02
CA PHE A 75 19.75 8.25 13.76
C PHE A 75 18.52 9.06 14.18
N GLN A 76 17.58 9.27 13.26
CA GLN A 76 16.29 9.88 13.55
C GLN A 76 15.20 8.80 13.51
N GLN A 77 14.44 8.66 14.60
CA GLN A 77 13.39 7.64 14.66
C GLN A 77 12.28 7.98 13.65
N VAL A 78 11.97 7.01 12.78
CA VAL A 78 10.87 7.10 11.81
C VAL A 78 9.60 6.59 12.47
N ASP A 79 8.54 7.39 12.43
CA ASP A 79 7.23 7.04 12.97
C ASP A 79 6.29 6.53 11.86
N ILE A 80 6.49 6.96 10.61
CA ILE A 80 5.63 6.62 9.47
C ILE A 80 6.43 6.32 8.21
N VAL A 81 6.05 5.25 7.52
CA VAL A 81 6.55 4.90 6.20
C VAL A 81 5.40 4.94 5.20
N PHE A 82 5.49 5.83 4.22
CA PHE A 82 4.69 5.75 3.00
C PHE A 82 5.44 4.87 2.00
N ARG A 83 5.04 3.60 1.89
CA ARG A 83 5.74 2.66 1.02
C ARG A 83 5.35 2.82 -0.45
N ARG A 84 6.35 2.67 -1.32
CA ARG A 84 6.24 2.45 -2.76
C ARG A 84 6.93 1.15 -3.21
N VAL A 85 7.11 0.25 -2.25
CA VAL A 85 7.69 -1.08 -2.42
C VAL A 85 6.61 -2.12 -2.17
N ASN A 86 6.53 -3.13 -3.04
CA ASN A 86 5.55 -4.22 -2.91
C ASN A 86 5.81 -5.07 -1.67
N ASP A 87 4.76 -5.71 -1.16
CA ASP A 87 4.73 -6.41 0.12
C ASP A 87 5.91 -7.38 0.24
N GLU A 88 6.05 -8.29 -0.74
CA GLU A 88 7.06 -9.35 -0.75
C GLU A 88 8.49 -8.82 -0.57
N PHE A 89 8.77 -7.58 -0.98
CA PHE A 89 10.11 -7.00 -0.91
C PHE A 89 10.35 -6.19 0.37
N LEU A 90 9.36 -5.96 1.24
CA LEU A 90 9.46 -5.01 2.35
C LEU A 90 10.41 -5.41 3.47
N ASP A 91 10.56 -6.71 3.74
CA ASP A 91 11.40 -7.22 4.81
C ASP A 91 12.07 -8.54 4.39
N PRO A 92 13.39 -8.55 4.13
CA PRO A 92 14.08 -9.76 3.72
C PRO A 92 14.18 -10.82 4.83
N LEU A 93 13.98 -10.47 6.10
CA LEU A 93 14.03 -11.45 7.19
C LEU A 93 12.77 -12.32 7.28
N GLU A 94 11.64 -11.80 6.83
CA GLU A 94 10.33 -12.44 7.02
C GLU A 94 9.61 -12.77 5.70
N LEU A 95 9.91 -12.07 4.60
CA LEU A 95 9.21 -12.23 3.32
C LEU A 95 10.11 -12.82 2.24
N ARG A 96 11.00 -12.00 1.66
CA ARG A 96 11.82 -12.39 0.51
C ARG A 96 13.31 -12.19 0.81
N PRO A 97 14.07 -13.27 1.12
CA PRO A 97 15.47 -13.17 1.55
C PRO A 97 16.44 -12.50 0.57
N ASP A 98 16.16 -12.57 -0.73
CA ASP A 98 16.96 -11.93 -1.79
C ASP A 98 16.53 -10.47 -2.06
N SER A 99 15.57 -9.92 -1.30
CA SER A 99 15.16 -8.52 -1.46
C SER A 99 16.23 -7.55 -0.99
N LEU A 100 16.61 -6.63 -1.88
CA LEU A 100 17.44 -5.47 -1.55
C LEU A 100 16.62 -4.17 -1.37
N LEU A 101 15.29 -4.24 -1.55
CA LEU A 101 14.40 -3.08 -1.53
C LEU A 101 13.69 -2.90 -0.17
N GLY A 102 13.86 -3.87 0.73
CA GLY A 102 13.23 -3.91 2.04
C GLY A 102 14.18 -3.62 3.18
N VAL A 103 13.63 -3.23 4.31
CA VAL A 103 14.41 -2.96 5.52
C VAL A 103 14.34 -4.21 6.41
N PRO A 104 15.48 -4.88 6.70
CA PRO A 104 15.50 -6.04 7.60
C PRO A 104 14.84 -5.73 8.96
N GLY A 105 13.81 -6.47 9.34
CA GLY A 105 13.09 -6.30 10.61
C GLY A 105 12.00 -5.22 10.61
N LEU A 106 11.64 -4.68 9.43
CA LEU A 106 10.54 -3.73 9.31
C LEU A 106 9.20 -4.33 9.78
N LEU A 107 8.91 -5.59 9.45
CA LEU A 107 7.70 -6.25 9.89
C LEU A 107 7.64 -6.36 11.42
N GLN A 108 8.78 -6.62 12.07
CA GLN A 108 8.86 -6.60 13.53
C GLN A 108 8.52 -5.20 14.10
N CYS A 109 9.02 -4.12 13.50
CA CYS A 109 8.67 -2.76 13.91
C CYS A 109 7.17 -2.48 13.79
N ILE A 110 6.55 -2.97 12.71
CA ILE A 110 5.12 -2.83 12.44
C ILE A 110 4.30 -3.59 13.48
N ARG A 111 4.64 -4.86 13.75
CA ARG A 111 3.95 -5.68 14.75
C ARG A 111 4.09 -5.11 16.17
N ALA A 112 5.26 -4.56 16.50
CA ALA A 112 5.48 -3.88 17.78
C ALA A 112 4.72 -2.54 17.89
N GLY A 113 4.10 -2.08 16.79
CA GLY A 113 3.37 -0.82 16.73
C GLY A 113 4.28 0.40 16.85
N ASN A 114 5.58 0.27 16.56
CA ASN A 114 6.56 1.35 16.67
C ASN A 114 6.64 2.21 15.39
N VAL A 115 6.07 1.73 14.28
CA VAL A 115 5.99 2.43 13.00
C VAL A 115 4.63 2.16 12.34
N ILE A 116 4.07 3.16 11.68
CA ILE A 116 2.87 3.02 10.84
C ILE A 116 3.31 2.93 9.38
N VAL A 117 2.79 1.94 8.66
CA VAL A 117 2.97 1.85 7.20
C VAL A 117 1.66 2.22 6.51
N VAL A 118 1.71 3.25 5.66
CA VAL A 118 0.58 3.61 4.79
C VAL A 118 0.44 2.55 3.71
N ASN A 119 -0.77 2.06 3.49
CA ASN A 119 -1.06 0.84 2.74
C ASN A 119 -0.34 -0.36 3.39
N PRO A 120 -0.76 -0.82 4.57
CA PRO A 120 -0.02 -1.83 5.33
C PRO A 120 0.21 -3.13 4.53
N PRO A 121 1.23 -3.93 4.88
CA PRO A 121 1.41 -5.25 4.29
C PRO A 121 0.13 -6.08 4.41
N GLY A 122 -0.26 -6.76 3.34
CA GLY A 122 -1.50 -7.51 3.19
C GLY A 122 -2.66 -6.73 2.59
N SER A 123 -2.58 -5.40 2.45
CA SER A 123 -3.70 -4.60 1.92
C SER A 123 -4.03 -4.91 0.45
N ALA A 124 -3.09 -5.47 -0.31
CA ALA A 124 -3.27 -5.81 -1.72
C ALA A 124 -4.39 -6.83 -1.98
N ILE A 125 -4.77 -7.64 -0.97
CA ILE A 125 -5.90 -8.57 -1.10
C ILE A 125 -7.21 -7.84 -1.41
N LEU A 126 -7.36 -6.58 -0.97
CA LEU A 126 -8.53 -5.76 -1.23
C LEU A 126 -8.68 -5.35 -2.71
N GLU A 127 -7.64 -5.57 -3.52
CA GLU A 127 -7.66 -5.33 -4.96
C GLU A 127 -8.00 -6.59 -5.79
N ASP A 128 -8.22 -7.74 -5.14
CA ASP A 128 -8.58 -8.98 -5.85
C ASP A 128 -9.94 -8.82 -6.55
N ARG A 129 -9.96 -9.06 -7.86
CA ARG A 129 -11.18 -8.94 -8.67
C ARG A 129 -12.27 -9.93 -8.25
N ALA A 130 -11.92 -11.03 -7.59
CA ALA A 130 -12.91 -11.96 -7.03
C ALA A 130 -13.81 -11.27 -6.00
N LEU A 131 -13.30 -10.27 -5.26
CA LEU A 131 -14.09 -9.52 -4.27
C LEU A 131 -15.23 -8.72 -4.91
N LEU A 132 -15.13 -8.38 -6.20
CA LEU A 132 -16.21 -7.67 -6.90
C LEU A 132 -17.51 -8.50 -6.97
N ALA A 133 -17.42 -9.83 -6.99
CA ALA A 133 -18.62 -10.68 -6.94
C ALA A 133 -19.39 -10.54 -5.60
N TYR A 134 -18.70 -10.10 -4.55
CA TYR A 134 -19.22 -9.99 -3.19
C TYR A 134 -19.40 -8.55 -2.72
N LEU A 135 -19.01 -7.56 -3.53
CA LEU A 135 -18.99 -6.15 -3.13
C LEU A 135 -20.34 -5.64 -2.59
N PRO A 136 -21.51 -6.02 -3.15
CA PRO A 136 -22.80 -5.64 -2.57
C PRO A 136 -23.02 -6.18 -1.15
N ASP A 137 -22.69 -7.45 -0.90
CA ASP A 137 -22.81 -8.06 0.43
C ASP A 137 -21.80 -7.48 1.41
N LEU A 138 -20.58 -7.23 0.96
CA LEU A 138 -19.53 -6.59 1.76
C LEU A 138 -19.95 -5.17 2.19
N SER A 139 -20.56 -4.39 1.29
CA SER A 139 -21.07 -3.05 1.60
C SER A 139 -22.13 -3.12 2.70
N ARG A 140 -23.13 -4.01 2.56
CA ARG A 140 -24.15 -4.19 3.59
C ARG A 140 -23.57 -4.68 4.91
N HIS A 141 -22.60 -5.59 4.86
CA HIS A 141 -21.98 -6.15 6.06
C HIS A 141 -21.15 -5.12 6.84
N PHE A 142 -20.29 -4.36 6.16
CA PHE A 142 -19.35 -3.44 6.82
C PHE A 142 -19.89 -2.02 7.01
N LEU A 143 -20.73 -1.55 6.10
CA LEU A 143 -21.23 -0.16 6.10
C LEU A 143 -22.72 -0.06 6.42
N GLY A 144 -23.46 -1.18 6.38
CA GLY A 144 -24.91 -1.18 6.63
C GLY A 144 -25.73 -0.55 5.51
N GLU A 145 -25.13 -0.31 4.34
CA GLU A 145 -25.76 0.34 3.19
C GLU A 145 -25.48 -0.41 1.89
N ASP A 146 -26.39 -0.27 0.93
CA ASP A 146 -26.19 -0.74 -0.43
C ASP A 146 -25.17 0.14 -1.16
N LEU A 147 -24.59 -0.39 -2.25
CA LEU A 147 -23.64 0.35 -3.07
C LEU A 147 -24.31 1.58 -3.71
N ILE A 148 -23.85 2.77 -3.33
CA ILE A 148 -24.25 4.03 -3.98
C ILE A 148 -23.85 4.04 -5.46
N LEU A 149 -22.68 3.48 -5.77
CA LEU A 149 -22.20 3.25 -7.13
C LEU A 149 -22.22 1.75 -7.41
N PRO A 150 -23.21 1.24 -8.17
CA PRO A 150 -23.28 -0.17 -8.52
C PRO A 150 -22.04 -0.62 -9.28
N ASN A 151 -21.53 -1.80 -8.95
CA ASN A 151 -20.48 -2.44 -9.72
C ASN A 151 -21.05 -3.29 -10.86
N ALA A 152 -20.21 -3.63 -11.84
CA ALA A 152 -20.60 -4.55 -12.90
C ALA A 152 -20.88 -5.95 -12.33
N THR A 153 -21.88 -6.64 -12.88
CA THR A 153 -22.16 -8.04 -12.56
C THR A 153 -20.89 -8.87 -12.74
N THR A 154 -20.42 -9.46 -11.65
CA THR A 154 -19.14 -10.18 -11.62
C THR A 154 -19.35 -11.61 -11.14
N TYR A 155 -18.76 -12.56 -11.86
CA TYR A 155 -18.78 -13.98 -11.53
C TYR A 155 -17.39 -14.41 -11.11
N TRP A 156 -17.24 -14.89 -9.87
CA TRP A 156 -15.99 -15.52 -9.46
C TRP A 156 -15.99 -16.99 -9.91
N LEU A 157 -15.17 -17.30 -10.93
CA LEU A 157 -15.11 -18.65 -11.50
C LEU A 157 -14.47 -19.70 -10.56
N GLY A 158 -13.95 -19.29 -9.40
CA GLY A 158 -13.56 -20.21 -8.33
C GLY A 158 -14.77 -20.86 -7.65
N ASP A 159 -15.89 -20.14 -7.57
CA ASP A 159 -17.16 -20.65 -7.07
C ASP A 159 -17.83 -21.55 -8.15
N PRO A 160 -18.15 -22.82 -7.84
CA PRO A 160 -18.77 -23.73 -8.80
C PRO A 160 -20.13 -23.28 -9.33
N SER A 161 -20.94 -22.60 -8.51
CA SER A 161 -22.27 -22.12 -8.88
C SER A 161 -22.18 -20.93 -9.84
N MET A 162 -21.37 -19.93 -9.51
CA MET A 162 -21.13 -18.77 -10.37
C MET A 162 -20.44 -19.17 -11.68
N ARG A 163 -19.52 -20.14 -11.63
CA ARG A 163 -18.89 -20.71 -12.82
C ARG A 163 -19.90 -21.42 -13.73
N ALA A 164 -20.88 -22.13 -13.16
CA ALA A 164 -21.94 -22.77 -13.93
C ALA A 164 -22.83 -21.72 -14.63
N GLU A 165 -23.16 -20.63 -13.94
CA GLU A 165 -23.95 -19.52 -14.48
C GLU A 165 -23.21 -18.78 -15.62
N ALA A 166 -21.91 -18.55 -15.47
CA ALA A 166 -21.11 -17.84 -16.47
C ALA A 166 -20.77 -18.69 -17.71
N ARG A 167 -20.86 -20.03 -17.63
CA ARG A 167 -20.28 -20.98 -18.61
C ARG A 167 -20.72 -20.75 -20.06
N ASN A 168 -21.98 -20.37 -20.28
CA ASN A 168 -22.57 -20.24 -21.62
C ASN A 168 -22.78 -18.79 -22.05
N ARG A 169 -22.31 -17.82 -21.26
CA ARG A 169 -22.44 -16.40 -21.56
C ARG A 169 -21.41 -15.99 -22.62
N GLN A 170 -21.85 -15.25 -23.64
CA GLN A 170 -21.00 -14.69 -24.68
C GLN A 170 -20.72 -13.20 -24.48
N ASP A 171 -21.37 -12.58 -23.49
CA ASP A 171 -21.34 -11.16 -23.16
C ASP A 171 -20.44 -10.85 -21.95
N ILE A 172 -19.47 -11.72 -21.66
CA ILE A 172 -18.57 -11.59 -20.51
C ILE A 172 -17.12 -11.39 -20.93
N VAL A 173 -16.38 -10.65 -20.10
CA VAL A 173 -14.92 -10.52 -20.22
C VAL A 173 -14.27 -11.29 -19.07
N ILE A 174 -13.43 -12.26 -19.40
CA ILE A 174 -12.69 -13.04 -18.42
C ILE A 174 -11.37 -12.32 -18.09
N LYS A 175 -11.12 -12.07 -16.80
CA LYS A 175 -9.90 -11.47 -16.30
C LYS A 175 -9.30 -12.30 -15.17
N PRO A 176 -7.98 -12.36 -15.02
CA PRO A 176 -7.35 -13.00 -13.86
C PRO A 176 -7.71 -12.25 -12.56
N THR A 177 -7.87 -13.00 -11.47
CA THR A 177 -8.21 -12.49 -10.13
C THR A 177 -7.11 -11.58 -9.59
N ILE A 178 -5.88 -12.09 -9.60
CA ILE A 178 -4.66 -11.38 -9.25
C ILE A 178 -3.95 -11.01 -10.54
N ARG A 179 -3.54 -9.74 -10.68
CA ARG A 179 -2.61 -9.35 -11.75
C ARG A 179 -1.28 -10.06 -11.52
N ARG A 180 -0.93 -11.01 -12.39
CA ARG A 180 0.45 -11.52 -12.44
C ARG A 180 1.36 -10.44 -13.03
N ARG A 181 2.54 -10.29 -12.43
CA ARG A 181 3.55 -9.33 -12.87
C ARG A 181 3.97 -9.67 -14.31
N GLY A 182 3.88 -8.71 -15.23
CA GLY A 182 4.32 -8.84 -16.63
C GLY A 182 3.22 -9.01 -17.68
N GLU A 183 1.95 -9.12 -17.29
CA GLU A 183 0.82 -9.08 -18.24
C GLU A 183 0.31 -7.65 -18.37
N GLU A 184 0.99 -6.85 -19.20
CA GLU A 184 0.44 -5.61 -19.73
C GLU A 184 -0.69 -5.95 -20.72
N GLY A 185 -1.82 -5.25 -20.57
CA GLY A 185 -3.00 -5.41 -21.43
C GLY A 185 -2.94 -4.58 -22.69
#